data_AF-A0A6P0Z1Q8-F1
#
_entry.id   AF-A0A6P0Z1Q8-F1
#
_cell.length_a   1.000
_cell.length_b   1.000
_cell.length_c   1.000
_cell.angle_alpha   90.00
_cell.angle_beta   90.00
_cell.angle_gamma   90.00
#
_symmetry.space_group_name_H-M   'P 1'
#
loop_
_entity.id
_entity.type
_entity.pdbx_description
1 polymer ?
#
loop_
_entity_poly.entity_id
_entity_poly.type
_entity_poly.pdbx_seq_one_letter_code
_entity_poly.pdbx_strand_id
1 'polypeptide(L)'
;SPSHEPTTLPQSFSPSRTFDQDAKQIRQILDQYRLSPDYYGIPWRLRRTFEPIHAERVSQWFFEQGGRGALKSMGSRLQNVLVASAIISVLRMMQGDRVRTLILSDSPERLGEWRRGLQECLGISRSDFGAQQGVALFEAPEAVSQRADRLISNGNTPLILIDNSEDKVHLSLLQYPFWLAFAPVVDEIPAYY
;
A
#
# COMPACT_ATOMS: atom_id res chain seq x y z
N SER A 1 -37.18 2.36 -34.13
CA SER A 1 -36.88 2.09 -32.71
C SER A 1 -35.41 1.75 -32.58
N PRO A 2 -34.60 2.49 -31.80
CA PRO A 2 -33.21 2.14 -31.63
C PRO A 2 -33.09 1.05 -30.57
N SER A 3 -32.37 -0.01 -30.92
CA SER A 3 -32.03 -1.15 -30.08
C SER A 3 -31.07 -0.69 -28.97
N HIS A 4 -31.43 -0.89 -27.70
CA HIS A 4 -30.49 -0.76 -26.58
C HIS A 4 -29.65 -2.02 -26.48
N GLU A 5 -28.38 -1.94 -26.86
CA GLU A 5 -27.37 -2.89 -26.38
C GLU A 5 -27.22 -2.75 -24.86
N PRO A 6 -27.21 -3.85 -24.10
CA PRO A 6 -26.96 -3.78 -22.67
C PRO A 6 -25.50 -3.34 -22.45
N THR A 7 -25.34 -2.19 -21.80
CA THR A 7 -24.07 -1.71 -21.25
C THR A 7 -23.44 -2.81 -20.40
N THR A 8 -22.30 -3.34 -20.86
CA THR A 8 -21.47 -4.28 -20.10
C THR A 8 -21.07 -3.61 -18.79
N LEU A 9 -21.63 -4.08 -17.68
CA LEU A 9 -21.19 -3.68 -16.34
C LEU A 9 -19.68 -3.96 -16.19
N PRO A 10 -18.89 -3.05 -15.59
CA PRO A 10 -17.49 -3.32 -15.32
C PRO A 10 -17.36 -4.60 -14.48
N GLN A 11 -16.46 -5.48 -14.90
CA GLN A 11 -16.19 -6.76 -14.25
C GLN A 11 -16.04 -6.58 -12.74
N SER A 12 -16.86 -7.29 -11.98
CA SER A 12 -16.83 -7.32 -10.53
C SER A 12 -15.45 -7.78 -10.04
N PHE A 13 -14.74 -6.92 -9.31
CA PHE A 13 -13.52 -7.25 -8.58
C PHE A 13 -13.78 -8.45 -7.65
N SER A 14 -13.10 -9.58 -7.87
CA SER A 14 -13.09 -10.71 -6.94
C SER A 14 -11.79 -10.68 -6.11
N PRO A 15 -11.84 -10.35 -4.81
CA PRO A 15 -10.64 -10.13 -3.98
C PRO A 15 -9.70 -11.33 -3.90
N SER A 16 -10.23 -12.55 -3.95
CA SER A 16 -9.51 -13.79 -3.66
C SER A 16 -8.70 -14.36 -4.83
N ARG A 17 -8.58 -13.64 -5.96
CA ARG A 17 -7.77 -14.08 -7.12
C ARG A 17 -6.82 -13.02 -7.66
N THR A 18 -6.76 -11.84 -7.05
CA THR A 18 -6.04 -10.68 -7.61
C THR A 18 -4.55 -10.98 -7.86
N PHE A 19 -3.93 -11.80 -7.02
CA PHE A 19 -2.48 -12.06 -7.07
C PHE A 19 -2.12 -13.54 -7.31
N ASP A 20 -3.07 -14.41 -7.62
CA ASP A 20 -2.80 -15.85 -7.81
C ASP A 20 -1.85 -16.11 -8.99
N GLN A 21 -2.05 -15.37 -10.08
CA GLN A 21 -1.21 -15.47 -11.28
C GLN A 21 0.22 -14.98 -11.03
N ASP A 22 0.37 -14.00 -10.13
CA ASP A 22 1.65 -13.37 -9.79
C ASP A 22 2.30 -13.98 -8.53
N ALA A 23 1.66 -14.96 -7.87
CA ALA A 23 2.05 -15.43 -6.55
C ALA A 23 3.49 -15.94 -6.49
N LYS A 24 3.93 -16.64 -7.53
CA LYS A 24 5.32 -17.12 -7.64
C LYS A 24 6.30 -15.94 -7.72
N GLN A 25 5.98 -14.93 -8.54
CA GLN A 25 6.82 -13.74 -8.71
C GLN A 25 6.88 -12.93 -7.41
N ILE A 26 5.75 -12.69 -6.75
CA ILE A 26 5.70 -11.98 -5.47
C ILE A 26 6.58 -12.67 -4.44
N ARG A 27 6.47 -14.00 -4.26
CA ARG A 27 7.29 -14.76 -3.32
C ARG A 27 8.79 -14.66 -3.64
N GLN A 28 9.15 -14.76 -4.92
CA GLN A 28 10.54 -14.60 -5.35
C GLN A 28 11.10 -13.21 -5.01
N ILE A 29 10.31 -12.16 -5.16
CA ILE A 29 10.72 -10.80 -4.79
C ILE A 29 10.90 -10.67 -3.27
N LEU A 30 9.98 -11.22 -2.47
CA LEU A 30 10.09 -11.20 -1.02
C LEU A 30 11.29 -12.00 -0.52
N ASP A 31 11.56 -13.16 -1.12
CA ASP A 31 12.76 -13.95 -0.82
C ASP A 31 14.03 -13.20 -1.21
N GLN A 32 14.05 -12.49 -2.34
CA GLN A 32 15.17 -11.63 -2.72
C GLN A 32 15.44 -10.57 -1.65
N TYR A 33 14.41 -9.87 -1.16
CA TYR A 33 14.59 -8.86 -0.10
C TYR A 33 15.18 -9.43 1.19
N ARG A 34 14.84 -10.68 1.53
CA ARG A 34 15.35 -11.36 2.74
C ARG A 34 16.77 -11.89 2.57
N LEU A 35 17.04 -12.55 1.45
CA LEU A 35 18.24 -13.35 1.26
C LEU A 35 19.37 -12.58 0.56
N SER A 36 19.04 -11.50 -0.15
CA SER A 36 19.99 -10.71 -0.93
C SER A 36 19.55 -9.24 -0.99
N PRO A 37 19.55 -8.54 0.17
CA PRO A 37 19.13 -7.14 0.23
C PRO A 37 20.07 -6.25 -0.59
N ASP A 38 19.49 -5.37 -1.40
CA ASP A 38 20.22 -4.40 -2.21
C ASP A 38 20.07 -3.00 -1.63
N TYR A 39 21.00 -2.61 -0.76
CA TYR A 39 21.01 -1.31 -0.08
C TYR A 39 21.22 -0.11 -1.02
N TYR A 40 21.64 -0.35 -2.27
CA TYR A 40 21.94 0.68 -3.26
C TYR A 40 21.15 0.52 -4.56
N GLY A 41 20.13 -0.36 -4.55
CA GLY A 41 19.36 -0.70 -5.74
C GLY A 41 18.66 0.50 -6.38
N ILE A 42 18.15 0.38 -7.60
CA ILE A 42 17.47 1.51 -8.27
C ILE A 42 16.26 2.05 -7.46
N PRO A 43 15.82 3.30 -7.69
CA PRO A 43 14.63 3.84 -7.01
C PRO A 43 13.43 2.89 -7.13
N TRP A 44 12.59 2.87 -6.08
CA TRP A 44 11.43 1.99 -5.94
C TRP A 44 11.75 0.52 -5.66
N ARG A 45 13.02 0.19 -5.38
CA ARG A 45 13.42 -1.11 -4.83
C ARG A 45 13.69 -1.00 -3.34
N LEU A 46 13.38 -2.05 -2.59
CA LEU A 46 13.61 -2.07 -1.15
C LEU A 46 15.11 -2.05 -0.84
N ARG A 47 15.57 -1.04 -0.09
CA ARG A 47 16.98 -0.78 0.30
C ARG A 47 17.25 -0.97 1.80
N ARG A 48 16.50 -1.86 2.45
CA ARG A 48 16.55 -2.08 3.89
C ARG A 48 16.57 -3.56 4.22
N THR A 49 17.10 -3.88 5.39
CA THR A 49 17.04 -5.23 5.96
C THR A 49 15.57 -5.65 6.07
N PHE A 50 15.26 -6.84 5.55
CA PHE A 50 13.90 -7.34 5.48
C PHE A 50 13.86 -8.75 6.09
N GLU A 51 13.16 -8.88 7.21
CA GLU A 51 13.13 -10.10 8.02
C GLU A 51 11.93 -10.99 7.66
N PRO A 52 11.95 -12.27 8.08
CA PRO A 52 10.84 -13.19 7.82
C PRO A 52 9.48 -12.66 8.28
N ILE A 53 9.42 -12.00 9.44
CA ILE A 53 8.19 -11.42 9.99
C ILE A 53 7.62 -10.29 9.09
N HIS A 54 8.47 -9.53 8.41
CA HIS A 54 8.02 -8.51 7.45
C HIS A 54 7.45 -9.18 6.20
N ALA A 55 8.13 -10.22 5.69
CA ALA A 55 7.67 -10.97 4.53
C ALA A 55 6.33 -11.66 4.77
N GLU A 56 6.08 -12.15 5.98
CA GLU A 56 4.80 -12.73 6.39
C GLU A 56 3.68 -11.69 6.34
N ARG A 57 3.89 -10.49 6.89
CA ARG A 57 2.91 -9.38 6.82
C ARG A 57 2.60 -8.96 5.38
N VAL A 58 3.62 -8.85 4.54
CA VAL A 58 3.42 -8.52 3.12
C VAL A 58 2.67 -9.64 2.41
N SER A 59 3.01 -10.90 2.66
CA SER A 59 2.35 -12.07 2.09
C SER A 59 0.88 -12.15 2.51
N GLN A 60 0.57 -11.86 3.77
CA GLN A 60 -0.79 -11.78 4.28
C GLN A 60 -1.62 -10.77 3.48
N TRP A 61 -1.09 -9.55 3.28
CA TRP A 61 -1.81 -8.51 2.54
C TRP A 61 -2.06 -8.89 1.07
N PHE A 62 -1.09 -9.51 0.41
CA PHE A 62 -1.24 -9.97 -0.98
C PHE A 62 -2.18 -11.18 -1.10
N PHE A 63 -1.97 -12.23 -0.32
CA PHE A 63 -2.57 -13.54 -0.57
C PHE A 63 -3.82 -13.84 0.26
N GLU A 64 -3.95 -13.27 1.46
CA GLU A 64 -5.14 -13.45 2.28
C GLU A 64 -6.13 -12.29 2.11
N GLN A 65 -5.61 -11.07 1.96
CA GLN A 65 -6.43 -9.86 1.88
C GLN A 65 -6.62 -9.35 0.44
N GLY A 66 -5.97 -9.98 -0.55
CA GLY A 66 -6.14 -9.63 -1.96
C GLY A 66 -5.79 -8.18 -2.30
N GLY A 67 -4.91 -7.56 -1.53
CA GLY A 67 -4.53 -6.14 -1.65
C GLY A 67 -5.45 -5.16 -0.93
N ARG A 68 -6.37 -5.63 -0.09
CA ARG A 68 -7.38 -4.80 0.59
C ARG A 68 -7.53 -5.26 2.04
N GLY A 69 -6.87 -4.58 2.97
CA GLY A 69 -6.99 -4.98 4.36
C GLY A 69 -6.13 -4.20 5.33
N ALA A 70 -6.43 -4.42 6.61
CA ALA A 70 -5.62 -3.95 7.72
C ALA A 70 -4.64 -5.04 8.15
N LEU A 71 -3.38 -4.68 8.36
CA LEU A 71 -2.38 -5.55 8.99
C LEU A 71 -2.25 -5.18 10.46
N LYS A 72 -1.94 -6.16 11.32
CA LYS A 72 -1.50 -5.86 12.68
C LYS A 72 -0.22 -5.03 12.62
N SER A 73 -0.17 -3.92 13.35
CA SER A 73 1.03 -3.09 13.42
C SER A 73 2.23 -3.90 13.94
N MET A 74 3.42 -3.54 13.45
CA MET A 74 4.70 -4.08 13.86
C MET A 74 5.27 -3.39 15.11
N GLY A 75 4.43 -2.74 15.91
CA GLY A 75 4.81 -2.05 17.15
C GLY A 75 5.51 -0.70 16.97
N SER A 76 5.86 -0.31 15.74
CA SER A 76 6.37 1.04 15.45
C SER A 76 6.05 1.49 14.03
N ARG A 77 5.94 2.80 13.83
CA ARG A 77 5.70 3.39 12.50
C ARG A 77 6.83 3.07 11.53
N LEU A 78 8.08 3.05 11.97
CA LEU A 78 9.22 2.71 11.11
C LEU A 78 9.07 1.31 10.50
N GLN A 79 8.64 0.33 11.31
CA GLN A 79 8.41 -1.04 10.83
C GLN A 79 7.17 -1.13 9.93
N ASN A 80 6.10 -0.39 10.24
CA ASN A 80 4.93 -0.28 9.35
C ASN A 80 5.33 0.33 7.98
N VAL A 81 6.16 1.37 7.97
CA VAL A 81 6.68 1.99 6.75
C VAL A 81 7.54 1.00 5.96
N LEU A 82 8.35 0.18 6.62
CA LEU A 82 9.13 -0.87 5.94
C LEU A 82 8.24 -1.89 5.23
N VAL A 83 7.19 -2.38 5.91
CA VAL A 83 6.20 -3.31 5.32
C VAL A 83 5.48 -2.66 4.14
N ALA A 84 4.99 -1.43 4.31
CA ALA A 84 4.34 -0.69 3.23
C ALA A 84 5.28 -0.44 2.04
N SER A 85 6.55 -0.13 2.30
CA SER A 85 7.59 0.05 1.27
C SER A 85 7.79 -1.23 0.47
N ALA A 86 7.86 -2.39 1.12
CA ALA A 86 7.96 -3.66 0.42
C ALA A 86 6.73 -3.91 -0.48
N ILE A 87 5.51 -3.63 -0.01
CA ILE A 87 4.28 -3.71 -0.82
C ILE A 87 4.35 -2.78 -2.05
N ILE A 88 4.73 -1.51 -1.86
CA ILE A 88 4.89 -0.53 -2.95
C ILE A 88 5.90 -1.06 -3.98
N SER A 89 7.04 -1.54 -3.51
CA SER A 89 8.12 -2.04 -4.34
C SER A 89 7.67 -3.24 -5.17
N VAL A 90 7.02 -4.24 -4.55
CA VAL A 90 6.46 -5.41 -5.26
C VAL A 90 5.43 -4.97 -6.31
N LEU A 91 4.46 -4.12 -5.95
CA LEU A 91 3.45 -3.64 -6.89
C LEU A 91 4.07 -2.89 -8.07
N ARG A 92 5.06 -2.03 -7.84
CA ARG A 92 5.76 -1.31 -8.91
C ARG A 92 6.62 -2.22 -9.77
N MET A 93 7.19 -3.29 -9.22
CA MET A 93 7.89 -4.30 -10.02
C MET A 93 6.96 -5.04 -10.99
N MET A 94 5.69 -5.21 -10.63
CA MET A 94 4.71 -5.92 -11.46
C MET A 94 3.97 -4.98 -12.42
N GLN A 95 3.57 -3.80 -11.96
CA GLN A 95 2.67 -2.89 -12.69
C GLN A 95 3.37 -1.61 -13.20
N GLY A 96 4.65 -1.42 -12.87
CA GLY A 96 5.46 -0.27 -13.26
C GLY A 96 4.99 1.03 -12.62
N ASP A 97 5.18 2.13 -13.35
CA ASP A 97 4.86 3.47 -12.87
C ASP A 97 3.36 3.78 -12.78
N ARG A 98 2.48 2.84 -13.17
CA ARG A 98 1.03 2.97 -13.02
C ARG A 98 0.59 2.96 -11.56
N VAL A 99 1.37 2.35 -10.67
CA VAL A 99 1.07 2.35 -9.24
C VAL A 99 1.42 3.70 -8.64
N ARG A 100 0.41 4.34 -8.04
CA ARG A 100 0.52 5.63 -7.37
C ARG A 100 0.10 5.48 -5.92
N THR A 101 1.01 5.82 -5.02
CA THR A 101 0.80 5.66 -3.58
C THR A 101 0.17 6.92 -3.01
N LEU A 102 -0.95 6.81 -2.31
CA LEU A 102 -1.62 7.90 -1.62
C LEU A 102 -1.54 7.62 -0.13
N ILE A 103 -0.87 8.48 0.64
CA ILE A 103 -0.72 8.32 2.09
C ILE A 103 -1.69 9.26 2.77
N LEU A 104 -2.57 8.69 3.58
CA LEU A 104 -3.47 9.39 4.48
C LEU A 104 -2.92 9.30 5.90
N SER A 105 -2.73 10.43 6.55
CA SER A 105 -2.41 10.50 7.97
C SER A 105 -2.98 11.78 8.59
N ASP A 106 -3.16 11.79 9.89
CA ASP A 106 -3.85 12.82 10.67
C ASP A 106 -2.96 14.02 11.07
N SER A 107 -1.66 14.01 10.75
CA SER A 107 -0.78 15.13 11.06
C SER A 107 0.36 15.35 10.06
N PRO A 108 0.80 16.61 9.83
CA PRO A 108 1.94 16.93 8.98
C PRO A 108 3.26 16.27 9.43
N GLU A 109 3.47 16.11 10.73
CA GLU A 109 4.66 15.46 11.30
C GLU A 109 4.73 14.00 10.87
N ARG A 110 3.61 13.28 10.96
CA ARG A 110 3.49 11.88 10.52
C ARG A 110 3.67 11.74 9.02
N LEU A 111 3.09 12.64 8.23
CA LEU A 111 3.34 12.69 6.79
C LEU A 111 4.83 12.96 6.48
N GLY A 112 5.50 13.77 7.28
CA GLY A 112 6.95 13.99 7.21
C GLY A 112 7.77 12.75 7.55
N GLU A 113 7.33 11.91 8.48
CA GLU A 113 7.94 10.61 8.78
C GLU A 113 7.72 9.60 7.66
N TRP A 114 6.51 9.51 7.11
CA TRP A 114 6.21 8.67 5.94
C TRP A 114 7.08 9.06 4.75
N ARG A 115 7.20 10.35 4.46
CA ARG A 115 8.09 10.83 3.40
C ARG A 115 9.53 10.34 3.63
N ARG A 116 10.10 10.63 4.81
CA ARG A 116 11.48 10.25 5.14
C ARG A 116 11.69 8.74 5.06
N GLY A 117 10.80 7.97 5.67
CA GLY A 117 10.88 6.51 5.69
C GLY A 117 10.75 5.89 4.30
N LEU A 118 9.87 6.41 3.42
CA LEU A 118 9.80 5.94 2.04
C LEU A 118 11.04 6.31 1.22
N GLN A 119 11.59 7.52 1.39
CA GLN A 119 12.85 7.90 0.74
C GLN A 119 13.99 6.95 1.14
N GLU A 120 14.05 6.61 2.43
CA GLU A 120 15.04 5.69 2.97
C GLU A 120 14.84 4.24 2.50
N CYS A 121 13.60 3.74 2.54
CA CYS A 121 13.30 2.36 2.22
C CYS A 121 13.30 2.06 0.72
N LEU A 122 12.93 3.04 -0.11
CA LEU A 122 12.76 2.87 -1.56
C LEU A 122 13.80 3.63 -2.38
N GLY A 123 14.65 4.43 -1.74
CA GLY A 123 15.64 5.21 -2.46
C GLY A 123 15.08 6.32 -3.34
N ILE A 124 13.84 6.73 -3.09
CA ILE A 124 13.17 7.81 -3.80
C ILE A 124 13.55 9.17 -3.21
N SER A 125 13.35 10.21 -3.99
CA SER A 125 13.75 11.58 -3.70
C SER A 125 12.54 12.47 -3.41
N ARG A 126 12.78 13.74 -3.08
CA ARG A 126 11.68 14.71 -2.87
C ARG A 126 10.86 14.94 -4.14
N SER A 127 11.46 14.82 -5.34
CA SER A 127 10.75 15.01 -6.60
C SER A 127 9.78 13.87 -6.94
N ASP A 128 9.88 12.73 -6.25
CA ASP A 128 8.94 11.61 -6.38
C ASP A 128 7.63 11.83 -5.60
N PHE A 129 7.54 12.92 -4.85
CA PHE A 129 6.35 13.33 -4.09
C PHE A 129 5.63 14.50 -4.76
N GLY A 130 4.31 14.44 -4.81
CA GLY A 130 3.47 15.53 -5.30
C GLY A 130 2.25 15.04 -6.06
N ALA A 131 1.40 15.98 -6.47
CA ALA A 131 0.10 15.67 -7.07
C ALA A 131 0.19 14.74 -8.28
N GLN A 132 1.23 14.86 -9.11
CA GLN A 132 1.43 14.07 -10.33
C GLN A 132 2.55 13.04 -10.23
N GLN A 133 3.14 12.87 -9.04
CA GLN A 133 4.30 12.02 -8.85
C GLN A 133 3.92 10.61 -8.36
N GLY A 134 4.91 9.78 -8.05
CA GLY A 134 4.70 8.40 -7.59
C GLY A 134 4.03 8.29 -6.21
N VAL A 135 4.24 9.28 -5.33
CA VAL A 135 3.62 9.37 -4.00
C VAL A 135 2.92 10.71 -3.79
N ALA A 136 1.75 10.70 -3.17
CA ALA A 136 1.07 11.91 -2.68
C ALA A 136 0.64 11.73 -1.22
N LEU A 137 0.65 12.84 -0.46
CA LEU A 137 0.40 12.89 0.97
C LEU A 137 -0.87 13.69 1.24
N PHE A 138 -1.72 13.22 2.14
CA PHE A 138 -3.03 13.78 2.44
C PHE A 138 -3.33 13.73 3.93
N GLU A 139 -4.06 14.75 4.39
CA GLU A 139 -4.62 14.82 5.74
C GLU A 139 -6.13 14.56 5.75
N ALA A 140 -6.77 14.55 4.58
CA ALA A 140 -8.21 14.39 4.43
C ALA A 140 -8.57 13.22 3.47
N PRO A 141 -9.46 12.31 3.89
CA PRO A 141 -9.88 11.15 3.08
C PRO A 141 -10.67 11.55 1.84
N GLU A 142 -11.39 12.66 1.84
CA GLU A 142 -12.11 13.18 0.67
C GLU A 142 -11.12 13.56 -0.44
N ALA A 143 -9.98 14.16 -0.07
CA ALA A 143 -8.93 14.52 -1.02
C ALA A 143 -8.23 13.27 -1.59
N VAL A 144 -8.05 12.23 -0.79
CA VAL A 144 -7.56 10.91 -1.25
C VAL A 144 -8.53 10.32 -2.27
N SER A 145 -9.82 10.33 -1.96
CA SER A 145 -10.87 9.78 -2.84
C SER A 145 -10.89 10.50 -4.20
N GLN A 146 -10.94 11.83 -4.19
CA GLN A 146 -10.86 12.63 -5.42
C GLN A 146 -9.60 12.36 -6.23
N ARG A 147 -8.45 12.16 -5.57
CA ARG A 147 -7.20 11.85 -6.26
C ARG A 147 -7.24 10.44 -6.87
N ALA A 148 -7.73 9.47 -6.12
CA ALA A 148 -7.85 8.08 -6.55
C ALA A 148 -8.78 7.95 -7.76
N ASP A 149 -9.92 8.63 -7.77
CA ASP A 149 -10.84 8.65 -8.91
C ASP A 149 -10.15 9.17 -10.17
N ARG A 150 -9.40 10.29 -10.05
CA ARG A 150 -8.61 10.83 -11.17
C ARG A 150 -7.52 9.87 -11.66
N LEU A 151 -6.89 9.11 -10.75
CA LEU A 151 -5.89 8.12 -11.12
C LEU A 151 -6.49 7.01 -11.97
N ILE A 152 -7.62 6.46 -11.52
CA ILE A 152 -8.33 5.38 -12.20
C ILE A 152 -8.80 5.85 -13.58
N SER A 153 -9.40 7.04 -13.67
CA SER A 153 -9.80 7.65 -14.95
C SER A 153 -8.63 7.84 -15.93
N ASN A 154 -7.41 7.98 -15.41
CA ASN A 154 -6.17 8.10 -16.20
C ASN A 154 -5.44 6.76 -16.39
N GLY A 155 -6.07 5.62 -16.08
CA GLY A 155 -5.48 4.28 -16.23
C GLY A 155 -4.36 3.95 -15.24
N ASN A 156 -4.27 4.67 -14.13
CA ASN A 156 -3.33 4.39 -13.04
C ASN A 156 -4.03 3.62 -11.91
N THR A 157 -3.23 2.93 -11.10
CA THR A 157 -3.70 2.12 -9.97
C THR A 157 -3.37 2.83 -8.65
N PRO A 158 -4.38 3.32 -7.90
CA PRO A 158 -4.14 3.89 -6.58
C PRO A 158 -3.85 2.78 -5.56
N LEU A 159 -2.79 2.97 -4.76
CA LEU A 159 -2.53 2.26 -3.52
C LEU A 159 -2.70 3.23 -2.36
N ILE A 160 -3.73 3.04 -1.54
CA ILE A 160 -4.01 3.93 -0.41
C ILE A 160 -3.40 3.36 0.86
N LEU A 161 -2.52 4.13 1.51
CA LEU A 161 -1.96 3.80 2.81
C LEU A 161 -2.64 4.67 3.87
N ILE A 162 -3.23 4.04 4.87
CA ILE A 162 -4.00 4.70 5.93
C ILE A 162 -3.22 4.55 7.24
N ASP A 163 -2.67 5.67 7.72
CA ASP A 163 -2.00 5.80 9.02
C ASP A 163 -2.71 6.86 9.86
N ASN A 164 -3.95 6.54 10.26
CA ASN A 164 -4.77 7.38 11.13
C ASN A 164 -4.56 6.98 12.59
N SER A 165 -4.53 7.96 13.50
CA SER A 165 -4.56 7.67 14.95
C SER A 165 -5.91 7.14 15.42
N GLU A 166 -7.00 7.55 14.76
CA GLU A 166 -8.32 7.04 15.06
C GLU A 166 -8.52 5.68 14.36
N ASP A 167 -9.03 4.68 15.09
CA ASP A 167 -9.44 3.35 14.59
C ASP A 167 -10.66 3.41 13.65
N LYS A 168 -10.74 4.46 12.83
CA LYS A 168 -11.82 4.73 11.88
C LYS A 168 -11.25 4.80 10.48
N VAL A 169 -11.79 3.94 9.62
CA VAL A 169 -11.55 4.00 8.18
C VAL A 169 -12.76 4.62 7.52
N HIS A 170 -12.54 5.64 6.71
CA HIS A 170 -13.59 6.26 5.90
C HIS A 170 -14.07 5.26 4.84
N LEU A 171 -15.37 4.93 4.86
CA LEU A 171 -15.95 3.90 3.98
C LEU A 171 -15.75 4.20 2.49
N SER A 172 -15.67 5.48 2.11
CA SER A 172 -15.38 5.89 0.73
C SER A 172 -14.03 5.38 0.22
N LEU A 173 -13.06 5.13 1.10
CA LEU A 173 -11.75 4.60 0.72
C LEU A 173 -11.79 3.10 0.40
N LEU A 174 -12.80 2.38 0.92
CA LEU A 174 -12.89 0.94 0.78
C LEU A 174 -13.29 0.51 -0.63
N GLN A 175 -13.80 1.42 -1.47
CA GLN A 175 -14.17 1.11 -2.86
C GLN A 175 -12.96 0.92 -3.79
N TYR A 176 -11.79 1.40 -3.39
CA TYR A 176 -10.59 1.40 -4.22
C TYR A 176 -9.90 0.03 -4.30
N PRO A 177 -9.19 -0.26 -5.41
CA PRO A 177 -8.64 -1.59 -5.67
C PRO A 177 -7.60 -2.00 -4.63
N PHE A 178 -6.74 -1.08 -4.18
CA PHE A 178 -5.72 -1.37 -3.18
C PHE A 178 -5.76 -0.38 -2.03
N TRP A 179 -5.83 -0.92 -0.82
CA TRP A 179 -5.66 -0.15 0.40
C TRP A 179 -5.04 -0.98 1.52
N LEU A 180 -4.21 -0.33 2.31
CA LEU A 180 -3.53 -0.88 3.47
C LEU A 180 -3.74 0.04 4.66
N ALA A 181 -4.18 -0.53 5.77
CA ALA A 181 -4.17 0.14 7.08
C ALA A 181 -3.31 -0.66 8.06
N PHE A 182 -2.86 -0.01 9.14
CA PHE A 182 -2.23 -0.71 10.26
C PHE A 182 -3.14 -0.63 11.48
N ALA A 183 -3.65 -1.77 11.92
CA ALA A 183 -4.41 -1.87 13.15
C ALA A 183 -3.45 -1.76 14.36
N PRO A 184 -3.83 -1.04 15.42
CA PRO A 184 -3.02 -0.97 16.63
C PRO A 184 -2.83 -2.36 17.24
N VAL A 185 -1.71 -2.54 17.93
CA VAL A 185 -1.56 -3.70 18.80
C VAL A 185 -2.47 -3.45 19.98
N VAL A 186 -3.59 -4.17 20.08
CA VAL A 186 -4.37 -4.19 21.31
C VAL A 186 -3.46 -4.87 22.33
N ASP A 187 -2.99 -4.13 23.33
CA ASP A 187 -2.34 -4.75 24.50
C ASP A 187 -3.31 -5.79 25.04
N GLU A 188 -2.88 -7.05 25.12
CA GLU A 188 -3.67 -8.09 25.77
C GLU A 188 -4.07 -7.56 27.15
N ILE A 189 -5.38 -7.44 27.39
CA ILE A 189 -5.90 -7.13 28.72
C ILE A 189 -5.25 -8.15 29.65
N PRO A 190 -4.46 -7.74 30.68
CA PRO A 190 -3.89 -8.69 31.59
C PRO A 190 -5.04 -9.48 32.19
N ALA A 191 -5.01 -10.80 32.04
CA ALA A 191 -5.92 -11.66 32.76
C ALA A 191 -5.61 -11.50 34.25
N TYR A 192 -6.27 -10.54 34.90
CA TYR A 192 -6.29 -10.45 36.34
C TYR A 192 -7.09 -11.67 36.84
N TYR A 193 -6.35 -12.69 37.26
CA TYR A 193 -6.82 -13.76 38.12
C TYR A 193 -6.97 -13.26 39.56
#